data_AF-A0A3C0YWI0-F1
#
_entry.id   AF-A0A3C0YWI0-F1
#
_cell.length_a   1.000
_cell.length_b   1.000
_cell.length_c   1.000
_cell.angle_alpha   90.00
_cell.angle_beta   90.00
_cell.angle_gamma   90.00
#
_symmetry.space_group_name_H-M   'P 1'
#
loop_
_entity.id
_entity.type
_entity.pdbx_description
1 polymer ?
#
loop_
_entity_poly.entity_id
_entity_poly.type
_entity_poly.pdbx_seq_one_letter_code
_entity_poly.pdbx_strand_id
1 'polypeptide(L)' 'MTAARPLAGVRVVDFTWVRAGPWSARWLAILGADVIKVEWPERLDSSR' A
#
# COMPACT_ATOMS: atom_id res chain seq x y z
N MET A 1 -15.56 -20.93 -9.39
CA MET A 1 -15.22 -19.55 -9.81
C MET A 1 -14.62 -18.85 -8.61
N THR A 2 -13.31 -18.56 -8.61
CA THR A 2 -12.73 -17.68 -7.59
C THR A 2 -13.21 -16.26 -7.86
N ALA A 3 -13.94 -15.67 -6.91
CA ALA A 3 -14.36 -14.28 -7.03
C ALA A 3 -13.10 -13.38 -7.13
N ALA A 4 -13.16 -12.36 -7.98
CA ALA A 4 -12.10 -11.36 -8.04
C ALA A 4 -11.95 -10.69 -6.66
N ARG A 5 -10.71 -10.42 -6.25
CA ARG A 5 -10.45 -9.72 -4.99
C ARG A 5 -11.11 -8.32 -5.02
N PRO A 6 -11.64 -7.79 -3.91
CA PRO A 6 -12.48 -6.59 -3.91
C PRO A 6 -11.86 -5.35 -4.56
N LEU A 7 -10.53 -5.22 -4.55
CA LEU A 7 -9.79 -4.11 -5.13
C LEU A 7 -8.93 -4.51 -6.35
N ALA A 8 -9.25 -5.64 -7.00
CA ALA A 8 -8.54 -6.05 -8.20
C ALA A 8 -8.60 -4.97 -9.29
N GLY A 9 -7.44 -4.57 -9.82
CA GLY A 9 -7.32 -3.52 -10.85
C GLY A 9 -7.21 -2.09 -10.30
N VAL A 10 -7.33 -1.87 -8.98
CA VAL A 10 -7.12 -0.56 -8.36
C VAL A 10 -5.62 -0.33 -8.15
N ARG A 11 -5.13 0.86 -8.52
CA ARG A 11 -3.77 1.33 -8.20
C ARG A 11 -3.81 2.39 -7.10
N VAL A 12 -2.94 2.24 -6.11
CA VAL A 12 -2.83 3.16 -4.95
C VAL A 12 -1.39 3.63 -4.83
N VAL A 13 -1.20 4.94 -4.68
CA VAL A 13 0.13 5.51 -4.37
C VAL A 13 0.15 5.88 -2.88
N ASP A 14 1.03 5.23 -2.13
CA ASP A 14 1.18 5.41 -0.69
C ASP A 14 2.32 6.40 -0.38
N PHE A 15 1.96 7.60 0.05
CA PHE A 15 2.85 8.66 0.55
C PHE A 15 2.82 8.79 2.08
N THR A 16 2.44 7.74 2.80
CA THR A 16 2.38 7.79 4.26
C THR A 16 3.69 7.30 4.89
N TRP A 17 3.84 7.43 6.21
CA TRP A 17 5.02 6.92 6.94
C TRP A 17 4.65 6.36 8.31
N VAL A 18 5.61 5.69 8.95
CA VAL A 18 5.57 5.20 10.33
C VAL A 18 4.62 4.04 10.56
N ARG A 19 3.30 4.28 10.74
CA ARG A 19 2.40 3.20 11.19
C ARG A 19 1.00 3.25 10.61
N ALA A 20 0.23 4.29 10.93
CA ALA A 20 -1.18 4.31 10.58
C ALA A 20 -1.40 4.18 9.07
N GLY A 21 -0.70 5.00 8.29
CA GLY A 21 -0.82 5.00 6.84
C GLY A 21 -0.31 3.71 6.17
N PRO A 22 0.95 3.25 6.43
CA PRO A 22 1.44 2.01 5.83
C PRO A 22 0.58 0.80 6.21
N TRP A 23 0.02 0.80 7.44
CA TRP A 23 -0.90 -0.24 7.88
C TRP A 23 -2.23 -0.22 7.11
N SER A 24 -2.81 0.96 6.89
CA SER A 24 -3.99 1.11 6.03
C SER A 24 -3.70 0.67 4.60
N ALA A 25 -2.57 1.10 4.01
CA ALA A 25 -2.17 0.74 2.65
C ALA A 25 -1.96 -0.78 2.49
N ARG A 26 -1.44 -1.46 3.53
CA ARG A 26 -1.31 -2.92 3.56
C ARG A 26 -2.65 -3.63 3.39
N TRP A 27 -3.72 -3.16 4.03
CA TRP A 27 -5.04 -3.77 3.88
C TRP A 27 -5.59 -3.60 2.46
N LEU A 28 -5.32 -2.46 1.81
CA LEU A 28 -5.69 -2.26 0.41
C LEU A 28 -4.98 -3.27 -0.52
N ALA A 29 -3.69 -3.53 -0.28
CA ALA A 29 -2.93 -4.54 -1.03
C ALA A 29 -3.50 -5.96 -0.82
N ILE A 30 -3.84 -6.33 0.42
CA ILE A 30 -4.46 -7.62 0.76
C ILE A 30 -5.76 -7.80 -0.03
N LEU A 31 -6.58 -6.74 -0.09
CA LEU A 31 -7.84 -6.70 -0.83
C LEU A 31 -7.66 -6.68 -2.36
N GLY A 32 -6.43 -6.67 -2.87
CA GLY A 32 -6.13 -6.85 -4.30
C GLY A 32 -5.67 -5.61 -5.06
N ALA A 33 -5.46 -4.48 -4.38
CA ALA A 33 -4.90 -3.30 -5.02
C ALA A 33 -3.39 -3.47 -5.31
N ASP A 34 -2.93 -2.80 -6.35
CA ASP A 34 -1.52 -2.58 -6.65
C ASP A 34 -1.06 -1.31 -5.91
N VAL A 35 -0.33 -1.50 -4.82
CA VAL A 35 0.06 -0.42 -3.90
C VAL A 35 1.54 -0.07 -4.11
N ILE A 36 1.80 1.15 -4.55
CA ILE A 36 3.14 1.68 -4.81
C ILE A 36 3.53 2.59 -3.65
N LYS A 37 4.53 2.17 -2.88
CA LYS A 37 5.12 2.98 -1.82
C LYS A 37 6.06 4.04 -2.43
N VAL A 38 5.86 5.30 -2.08
CA VAL A 38 6.78 6.37 -2.45
C VAL A 38 7.57 6.81 -1.22
N GLU A 39 8.89 6.78 -1.34
CA GLU A 39 9.82 7.15 -0.28
C GLU A 39 10.86 8.14 -0.78
N TRP A 40 11.43 8.90 0.16
CA TRP A 40 12.54 9.79 -0.15
C TRP A 40 13.80 8.97 -0.42
N PRO A 41 14.54 9.27 -1.52
CA PRO A 41 15.73 8.51 -1.89
C PRO A 41 16.81 8.50 -0.79
N GLU A 42 17.06 9.63 -0.14
CA GLU A 42 18.08 9.74 0.90
C GLU A 42 17.55 9.43 2.32
N ARG A 43 16.23 9.33 2.50
CA ARG A 43 15.61 9.15 3.83
C ARG A 43 14.38 8.25 3.76
N LEU A 44 14.63 6.96 3.88
CA LEU A 44 13.58 5.95 3.94
C LEU A 44 12.71 6.11 5.20
N ASP A 45 11.55 5.46 5.20
CA ASP A 45 10.68 5.44 6.37
C ASP A 45 11.42 4.89 7.60
N SER A 46 11.39 5.64 8.70
CA SER A 46 12.07 5.29 9.96
C SER A 46 11.60 3.98 10.59
N SER A 47 10.45 3.45 10.16
CA SER A 47 9.88 2.19 10.63
C SER A 47 10.14 1.00 9.70
N ARG A 48 10.99 1.14 8.68
CA ARG A 48 11.54 -0.01 7.93
C ARG A 48 12.45 -0.86 8.81
#